data_AF-A0A1U9ZQL4-F1
#
_entry.id   AF-A0A1U9ZQL4-F1
#
_cell.length_a   1.000
_cell.length_b   1.000
_cell.length_c   1.000
_cell.angle_alpha   90.00
_cell.angle_beta   90.00
_cell.angle_gamma   90.00
#
_symmetry.space_group_name_H-M   'P 1'
#
loop_
_entity.id
_entity.type
_entity.pdbx_description
1 polymer ?
#
loop_
_entity_poly.entity_id
_entity_poly.type
_entity_poly.pdbx_seq_one_letter_code
_entity_poly.pdbx_strand_id
1 'polypeptide(L)'
;MLRRHGVRALTAGAAVAASLFVVAGPAHAAADVSVSAPLLRITADGADDGITVTQVGGRLVVRNDGGLLFPGAGCVASAKNVSVCDADGVTTIVADTGAGDDTLVNRTTLRSRVVLGAGADQFVGGTATDLAAGEAGDDRLAGLAGDDVLIGGDGLDSANGGDGTDKCDAETVTLCE
;
A
#
# COMPACT_ATOMS: atom_id res chain seq x y z
N MET A 1 45.91 -46.09 -57.13
CA MET A 1 45.42 -46.84 -55.96
C MET A 1 45.39 -45.91 -54.75
N LEU A 2 44.18 -45.71 -54.21
CA LEU A 2 43.73 -45.09 -52.95
C LEU A 2 44.69 -44.25 -52.07
N ARG A 3 44.23 -43.05 -51.69
CA ARG A 3 44.13 -42.52 -50.30
C ARG A 3 43.68 -41.05 -50.35
N ARG A 4 42.82 -40.49 -49.51
CA ARG A 4 41.82 -40.91 -48.51
C ARG A 4 41.12 -39.59 -48.14
N HIS A 5 39.78 -39.58 -48.08
CA HIS A 5 39.00 -38.42 -47.63
C HIS A 5 39.29 -38.09 -46.17
N GLY A 6 39.60 -36.82 -45.87
CA GLY A 6 39.64 -36.27 -44.51
C GLY A 6 38.46 -35.33 -44.32
N VAL A 7 37.36 -35.86 -43.75
CA VAL A 7 36.21 -35.08 -43.30
C VAL A 7 36.64 -34.29 -42.06
N ARG A 8 36.60 -32.95 -42.12
CA ARG A 8 36.77 -32.09 -40.95
C ARG A 8 35.49 -32.13 -40.12
N ALA A 9 35.58 -32.69 -38.93
CA ALA A 9 34.51 -32.68 -37.93
C ALA A 9 34.24 -31.24 -37.46
N LEU A 10 33.00 -30.77 -37.63
CA LEU A 10 32.50 -29.60 -36.89
C LEU A 10 32.23 -30.03 -35.45
N THR A 11 33.01 -29.54 -34.50
CA THR A 11 32.66 -29.59 -33.09
C THR A 11 31.62 -28.52 -32.80
N ALA A 12 30.35 -28.92 -32.70
CA ALA A 12 29.30 -28.08 -32.12
C ALA A 12 29.54 -28.01 -30.60
N GLY A 13 30.04 -26.87 -30.11
CA GLY A 13 30.12 -26.59 -28.69
C GLY A 13 28.72 -26.38 -28.13
N ALA A 14 28.26 -27.27 -27.26
CA ALA A 14 27.01 -27.10 -26.53
C ALA A 14 27.19 -25.98 -25.50
N ALA A 15 26.55 -24.83 -25.73
CA ALA A 15 26.42 -23.80 -24.71
C ALA A 15 25.41 -24.30 -23.65
N VAL A 16 25.90 -24.62 -22.46
CA VAL A 16 25.05 -24.88 -21.30
C VAL A 16 24.54 -23.53 -20.81
N ALA A 17 23.32 -23.17 -21.22
CA ALA A 17 22.59 -22.08 -20.61
C ALA A 17 22.15 -22.53 -19.21
N ALA A 18 22.87 -22.09 -18.17
CA ALA A 18 22.41 -22.24 -16.81
C ALA A 18 21.24 -21.26 -16.59
N SER A 19 20.02 -21.77 -16.76
CA SER A 19 18.80 -21.04 -16.40
C SER A 19 18.82 -20.79 -14.89
N LEU A 20 19.10 -19.55 -14.50
CA LEU A 20 18.85 -19.06 -13.15
C LEU A 20 17.33 -19.06 -12.95
N PHE A 21 16.82 -20.12 -12.33
CA PHE A 21 15.49 -20.09 -11.73
C PHE A 21 15.54 -19.12 -10.56
N VAL A 22 15.05 -17.89 -10.77
CA VAL A 22 14.67 -17.02 -9.66
C VAL A 22 13.44 -17.67 -9.06
N VAL A 23 13.63 -18.38 -7.95
CA VAL A 23 12.51 -18.77 -7.09
C VAL A 23 12.02 -17.46 -6.47
N ALA A 24 10.94 -16.90 -7.00
CA ALA A 24 10.18 -15.90 -6.27
C ALA A 24 9.79 -16.54 -4.94
N GLY A 25 10.39 -16.07 -3.84
CA GLY A 25 9.90 -16.41 -2.51
C GLY A 25 8.45 -15.95 -2.38
N PRO A 26 7.70 -16.41 -1.34
CA PRO A 26 6.38 -15.86 -1.10
C PRO A 26 6.50 -14.33 -1.05
N ALA A 27 5.68 -13.64 -1.83
CA ALA A 27 5.52 -12.20 -1.73
C ALA A 27 5.11 -11.95 -0.28
N HIS A 28 6.03 -11.43 0.52
CA HIS A 28 5.68 -10.94 1.84
C HIS A 28 5.16 -9.55 1.58
N ALA A 29 4.00 -9.23 2.13
CA ALA A 29 3.47 -7.87 2.16
C ALA A 29 4.60 -6.88 2.47
N ALA A 30 4.68 -5.77 1.76
CA ALA A 30 5.73 -4.79 1.89
C ALA A 30 5.27 -3.44 1.38
N ALA A 31 5.63 -2.38 2.11
CA ALA A 31 5.33 -1.03 1.69
C ALA A 31 6.53 -0.10 1.73
N ASP A 32 6.66 0.74 0.71
CA ASP A 32 7.55 1.89 0.71
C ASP A 32 6.90 3.04 1.49
N VAL A 33 7.69 3.72 2.32
CA VAL A 33 7.23 4.86 3.11
C VAL A 33 8.22 6.01 3.04
N SER A 34 7.77 7.20 2.67
CA SER A 34 8.64 8.38 2.58
C SER A 34 7.91 9.67 2.88
N VAL A 35 8.66 10.68 3.31
CA VAL A 35 8.17 12.05 3.47
C VAL A 35 8.71 12.92 2.35
N SER A 36 7.79 13.55 1.64
CA SER A 36 8.04 14.67 0.74
C SER A 36 7.01 15.74 1.11
N ALA A 37 7.37 16.57 2.10
CA ALA A 37 6.46 17.55 2.69
C ALA A 37 5.77 18.38 1.58
N PRO A 38 4.43 18.53 1.63
CA PRO A 38 3.59 18.30 2.81
C PRO A 38 3.05 16.87 2.99
N LEU A 39 3.59 15.88 2.28
CA LEU A 39 3.02 14.53 2.18
C LEU A 39 3.88 13.49 2.92
N LEU A 40 3.21 12.64 3.70
CA LEU A 40 3.67 11.27 3.97
C LEU A 40 3.12 10.40 2.85
N ARG A 41 3.99 9.70 2.12
CA ARG A 41 3.62 8.78 1.04
C ARG A 41 3.84 7.34 1.49
N ILE A 42 2.83 6.50 1.30
CA ILE A 42 2.85 5.07 1.54
C ILE A 42 2.42 4.38 0.24
N THR A 43 3.16 3.37 -0.19
CA THR A 43 2.79 2.54 -1.34
C THR A 43 3.08 1.09 -0.99
N ALA A 44 2.04 0.27 -0.95
CA ALA A 44 2.13 -1.14 -0.58
C ALA A 44 2.25 -2.06 -1.81
N ASP A 45 2.55 -3.34 -1.60
CA ASP A 45 2.97 -4.26 -2.66
C ASP A 45 1.89 -5.28 -3.04
N GLY A 46 0.63 -4.86 -3.04
CA GLY A 46 -0.47 -5.65 -3.60
C GLY A 46 -0.69 -7.02 -2.95
N ALA A 47 -0.23 -7.17 -1.72
CA ALA A 47 -0.54 -8.26 -0.81
C ALA A 47 -1.27 -7.68 0.40
N ASP A 48 -1.96 -8.52 1.17
CA ASP A 48 -2.73 -8.06 2.34
C ASP A 48 -1.83 -7.29 3.35
N ASP A 49 -2.03 -5.98 3.42
CA ASP A 49 -1.22 -5.03 4.20
C ASP A 49 -2.01 -4.42 5.37
N GLY A 50 -1.40 -4.44 6.57
CA GLY A 50 -1.99 -3.89 7.80
C GLY A 50 -1.38 -2.55 8.19
N ILE A 51 -1.66 -1.48 7.45
CA ILE A 51 -1.04 -0.17 7.65
C ILE A 51 -1.68 0.63 8.79
N THR A 52 -0.86 1.05 9.76
CA THR A 52 -1.25 2.02 10.78
C THR A 52 -0.29 3.20 10.78
N VAL A 53 -0.82 4.42 10.77
CA VAL A 53 -0.05 5.66 11.00
C VAL A 53 -0.43 6.25 12.35
N THR A 54 0.55 6.52 13.20
CA THR A 54 0.35 7.12 14.54
C THR A 54 1.29 8.30 14.74
N GLN A 55 0.79 9.41 15.30
CA GLN A 55 1.62 10.57 15.60
C GLN A 55 2.08 10.54 17.07
N VAL A 56 3.40 10.62 17.29
CA VAL A 56 4.00 10.63 18.63
C VAL A 56 4.97 11.80 18.73
N GLY A 57 4.49 12.93 19.26
CA GLY A 57 5.24 14.19 19.25
C GLY A 57 5.54 14.65 17.82
N GLY A 58 6.78 15.05 17.54
CA GLY A 58 7.25 15.48 16.21
C GLY A 58 7.60 14.33 15.26
N ARG A 59 6.97 13.16 15.41
CA ARG A 59 7.24 11.96 14.59
C ARG A 59 5.95 11.27 14.18
N LEU A 60 5.97 10.70 12.99
CA LEU A 60 4.96 9.76 12.50
C LEU A 60 5.54 8.35 12.58
N VAL A 61 4.83 7.45 13.23
CA VAL A 61 5.17 6.03 13.34
C VAL A 61 4.25 5.27 12.40
N VAL A 62 4.82 4.67 11.36
CA VAL A 62 4.11 3.84 10.40
C VAL A 62 4.41 2.38 10.73
N ARG A 63 3.38 1.56 10.83
CA ARG A 63 3.47 0.10 11.03
C ARG A 63 2.79 -0.60 9.87
N ASN A 64 3.35 -1.74 9.48
CA ASN A 64 2.72 -2.69 8.56
C ASN A 64 2.57 -4.04 9.27
N ASP A 65 1.38 -4.36 9.75
CA ASP A 65 1.09 -5.60 10.45
C ASP A 65 0.89 -6.72 9.42
N GLY A 66 1.95 -7.48 9.14
CA GLY A 66 1.92 -8.55 8.12
C GLY A 66 3.06 -8.43 7.12
N GLY A 67 3.65 -7.23 6.99
CA GLY A 67 4.63 -6.94 5.96
C GLY A 67 5.90 -6.20 6.39
N LEU A 68 6.80 -6.02 5.44
CA LEU A 68 8.00 -5.20 5.58
C LEU A 68 7.68 -3.72 5.34
N LEU A 69 8.52 -2.84 5.88
CA LEU A 69 8.52 -1.42 5.53
C LEU A 69 9.90 -1.01 5.01
N PHE A 70 9.90 -0.37 3.85
CA PHE A 70 11.08 0.18 3.21
C PHE A 70 11.07 1.72 3.33
N PRO A 71 11.82 2.30 4.29
CA PRO A 71 11.85 3.73 4.48
C PRO A 71 12.67 4.44 3.40
N GLY A 72 12.07 5.45 2.77
CA GLY A 72 12.70 6.42 1.90
C GLY A 72 13.05 7.73 2.63
N ALA A 73 13.12 8.82 1.87
CA ALA A 73 13.48 10.14 2.39
C ALA A 73 12.59 10.54 3.58
N GLY A 74 13.19 11.14 4.63
CA GLY A 74 12.47 11.61 5.81
C GLY A 74 11.94 10.51 6.75
N CYS A 75 12.23 9.24 6.46
CA CYS A 75 11.84 8.08 7.27
C CYS A 75 13.06 7.22 7.61
N VAL A 76 13.01 6.54 8.76
CA VAL A 76 14.02 5.57 9.18
C VAL A 76 13.37 4.29 9.68
N ALA A 77 13.99 3.14 9.42
CA ALA A 77 13.50 1.86 9.93
C ALA A 77 13.77 1.78 11.43
N SER A 78 12.73 1.55 12.23
CA SER A 78 12.85 1.20 13.64
C SER A 78 12.72 -0.30 13.89
N ALA A 79 12.03 -1.02 12.99
CA ALA A 79 11.96 -2.47 12.92
C ALA A 79 11.65 -2.87 11.46
N LYS A 80 11.64 -4.17 11.16
CA LYS A 80 11.33 -4.67 9.81
C LYS A 80 9.99 -4.16 9.27
N ASN A 81 9.02 -3.97 10.16
CA ASN A 81 7.66 -3.57 9.84
C ASN A 81 7.26 -2.25 10.51
N VAL A 82 8.25 -1.46 10.95
CA VAL A 82 8.02 -0.17 11.63
C VAL A 82 8.97 0.87 11.08
N SER A 83 8.41 1.95 10.54
CA SER A 83 9.14 3.15 10.15
C SER A 83 8.78 4.34 11.02
N VAL A 84 9.78 5.16 11.32
CA VAL A 84 9.60 6.43 12.03
C VAL A 84 10.00 7.55 11.09
N CYS A 85 9.04 8.42 10.78
CA CYS A 85 9.18 9.52 9.85
C CYS A 85 9.12 10.88 10.56
N ASP A 86 9.72 11.89 9.94
CA ASP A 86 9.55 13.26 10.39
C ASP A 86 8.10 13.72 10.17
N ALA A 87 7.54 14.39 11.16
CA ALA A 87 6.20 14.98 11.07
C ALA A 87 6.25 16.44 10.61
N ASP A 88 7.42 17.08 10.63
CA ASP A 88 7.54 18.51 10.34
C ASP A 88 7.06 18.83 8.91
N GLY A 89 6.16 19.81 8.82
CA GLY A 89 5.53 20.22 7.56
C GLY A 89 4.60 19.19 6.91
N VAL A 90 4.40 18.00 7.49
CA VAL A 90 3.47 17.00 6.94
C VAL A 90 2.03 17.36 7.34
N THR A 91 1.14 17.44 6.36
CA THR A 91 -0.28 17.73 6.57
C THR A 91 -1.20 16.64 6.01
N THR A 92 -0.67 15.74 5.19
CA THR A 92 -1.48 14.76 4.48
C THR A 92 -0.76 13.42 4.33
N ILE A 93 -1.46 12.35 4.66
CA ILE A 93 -1.11 10.97 4.34
C ILE A 93 -1.66 10.68 2.95
N VAL A 94 -0.80 10.24 2.05
CA VAL A 94 -1.17 9.73 0.73
C VAL A 94 -0.80 8.27 0.69
N ALA A 95 -1.77 7.38 0.50
CA ALA A 95 -1.55 5.95 0.48
C ALA A 95 -2.21 5.29 -0.74
N ASP A 96 -1.54 4.27 -1.25
CA ASP A 96 -2.00 3.35 -2.30
C ASP A 96 -1.61 1.95 -1.81
N THR A 97 -2.60 1.13 -1.42
CA THR A 97 -2.31 -0.21 -0.83
C THR A 97 -2.31 -1.32 -1.88
N GLY A 98 -3.07 -1.16 -2.97
CA GLY A 98 -2.92 -1.94 -4.18
C GLY A 98 -3.92 -3.08 -4.25
N ALA A 99 -3.47 -4.30 -4.53
CA ALA A 99 -4.34 -5.47 -4.45
C ALA A 99 -4.22 -6.14 -3.06
N GLY A 100 -5.11 -7.08 -2.75
CA GLY A 100 -5.10 -7.79 -1.48
C GLY A 100 -6.12 -7.19 -0.52
N ASP A 101 -6.43 -7.92 0.56
CA ASP A 101 -7.39 -7.46 1.56
C ASP A 101 -6.65 -6.57 2.58
N ASP A 102 -6.69 -5.26 2.35
CA ASP A 102 -5.87 -4.29 3.04
C ASP A 102 -6.58 -3.63 4.21
N THR A 103 -5.80 -3.08 5.13
CA THR A 103 -6.31 -2.23 6.20
C THR A 103 -5.43 -1.01 6.37
N LEU A 104 -6.01 0.19 6.32
CA LEU A 104 -5.33 1.44 6.65
C LEU A 104 -6.03 2.18 7.78
N VAL A 105 -5.29 2.48 8.85
CA VAL A 105 -5.78 3.23 10.01
C VAL A 105 -4.96 4.50 10.26
N ASN A 106 -5.61 5.66 10.18
CA ASN A 106 -5.04 6.95 10.54
C ASN A 106 -5.33 7.30 12.01
N ARG A 107 -4.33 7.14 12.89
CA ARG A 107 -4.40 7.56 14.30
C ARG A 107 -3.77 8.94 14.53
N THR A 108 -3.93 9.85 13.57
CA THR A 108 -3.35 11.20 13.60
C THR A 108 -4.43 12.27 13.39
N THR A 109 -4.03 13.53 13.41
CA THR A 109 -4.88 14.66 13.02
C THR A 109 -4.62 15.12 11.58
N LEU A 110 -3.85 14.35 10.81
CA LEU A 110 -3.56 14.63 9.41
C LEU A 110 -4.72 14.18 8.53
N ARG A 111 -4.91 14.87 7.40
CA ARG A 111 -5.78 14.42 6.32
C ARG A 111 -5.24 13.15 5.69
N SER A 112 -6.13 12.31 5.18
CA SER A 112 -5.86 11.11 4.40
C SER A 112 -6.33 11.31 2.96
N ARG A 113 -5.55 10.81 2.01
CA ARG A 113 -5.94 10.60 0.62
C ARG A 113 -5.51 9.19 0.25
N VAL A 114 -6.46 8.27 0.22
CA VAL A 114 -6.19 6.83 0.19
C VAL A 114 -6.91 6.21 -0.99
N VAL A 115 -6.20 5.34 -1.70
CA VAL A 115 -6.75 4.35 -2.63
C VAL A 115 -6.41 2.99 -2.04
N LEU A 116 -7.42 2.17 -1.78
CA LEU A 116 -7.20 0.83 -1.21
C LEU A 116 -6.92 -0.17 -2.33
N GLY A 117 -7.78 -0.22 -3.35
CA GLY A 117 -7.51 -0.91 -4.60
C GLY A 117 -8.35 -2.18 -4.75
N ALA A 118 -7.74 -3.32 -5.05
CA ALA A 118 -8.50 -4.54 -5.34
C ALA A 118 -8.45 -5.52 -4.16
N GLY A 119 -9.55 -5.70 -3.45
CA GLY A 119 -9.65 -6.57 -2.29
C GLY A 119 -10.82 -6.19 -1.40
N ALA A 120 -11.06 -6.93 -0.34
CA ALA A 120 -12.04 -6.54 0.68
C ALA A 120 -11.36 -5.66 1.73
N ASP A 121 -11.33 -4.35 1.48
CA ASP A 121 -10.45 -3.43 2.20
C ASP A 121 -11.12 -2.74 3.37
N GLN A 122 -10.30 -2.18 4.25
CA GLN A 122 -10.75 -1.43 5.42
C GLN A 122 -9.99 -0.11 5.55
N PHE A 123 -10.73 1.00 5.59
CA PHE A 123 -10.18 2.31 5.91
C PHE A 123 -10.81 2.87 7.19
N VAL A 124 -9.94 3.38 8.07
CA VAL A 124 -10.34 4.18 9.23
C VAL A 124 -9.59 5.50 9.21
N GLY A 125 -10.33 6.57 9.00
CA GLY A 125 -9.87 7.95 8.98
C GLY A 125 -9.44 8.50 10.34
N GLY A 126 -9.06 9.77 10.32
CA GLY A 126 -8.58 10.52 11.47
C GLY A 126 -9.63 11.50 11.99
N THR A 127 -9.16 12.66 12.46
CA THR A 127 -10.04 13.76 12.90
C THR A 127 -10.06 14.93 11.91
N ALA A 128 -9.57 14.71 10.70
CA ALA A 128 -9.46 15.72 9.66
C ALA A 128 -10.21 15.22 8.43
N THR A 129 -10.66 16.13 7.56
CA THR A 129 -11.25 15.75 6.27
C THR A 129 -10.37 14.78 5.52
N ASP A 130 -10.91 13.61 5.25
CA ASP A 130 -10.30 12.49 4.56
C ASP A 130 -10.96 12.26 3.19
N LEU A 131 -10.20 11.63 2.29
CA LEU A 131 -10.68 11.11 1.02
C LEU A 131 -10.20 9.66 0.91
N ALA A 132 -11.13 8.72 0.80
CA ALA A 132 -10.82 7.31 0.62
C ALA A 132 -11.63 6.72 -0.54
N ALA A 133 -10.96 5.94 -1.39
CA ALA A 133 -11.56 5.12 -2.43
C ALA A 133 -11.22 3.65 -2.16
N GLY A 134 -12.25 2.81 -2.05
CA GLY A 134 -12.15 1.36 -1.91
C GLY A 134 -11.67 0.70 -3.21
N GLU A 135 -12.26 1.09 -4.33
CA GLU A 135 -12.07 0.52 -5.68
C GLU A 135 -12.81 -0.81 -5.88
N ALA A 136 -12.17 -1.98 -5.91
CA ALA A 136 -12.85 -3.23 -6.29
C ALA A 136 -12.83 -4.25 -5.16
N GLY A 137 -14.00 -4.68 -4.70
CA GLY A 137 -14.19 -5.67 -3.64
C GLY A 137 -15.19 -5.17 -2.60
N ASP A 138 -15.36 -5.90 -1.50
CA ASP A 138 -16.37 -5.56 -0.49
C ASP A 138 -15.74 -4.71 0.63
N ASP A 139 -15.80 -3.39 0.50
CA ASP A 139 -15.02 -2.45 1.30
C ASP A 139 -15.75 -1.91 2.53
N ARG A 140 -14.97 -1.52 3.55
CA ARG A 140 -15.47 -0.85 4.77
C ARG A 140 -14.72 0.43 5.03
N LEU A 141 -15.40 1.55 4.87
CA LEU A 141 -14.82 2.89 5.00
C LEU A 141 -15.43 3.62 6.20
N ALA A 142 -14.60 4.10 7.11
CA ALA A 142 -15.03 4.92 8.24
C ALA A 142 -14.24 6.24 8.26
N GLY A 143 -14.91 7.38 8.07
CA GLY A 143 -14.28 8.71 8.06
C GLY A 143 -13.89 9.20 9.46
N LEU A 144 -14.75 8.88 10.45
CA LEU A 144 -14.68 9.31 11.84
C LEU A 144 -15.07 10.77 12.06
N ALA A 145 -14.14 11.72 12.02
CA ALA A 145 -14.48 13.12 12.27
C ALA A 145 -13.82 14.03 11.24
N GLY A 146 -14.54 15.08 10.84
CA GLY A 146 -14.16 15.92 9.71
C GLY A 146 -15.17 15.75 8.58
N ASP A 147 -15.10 16.63 7.58
CA ASP A 147 -15.98 16.54 6.40
C ASP A 147 -15.35 15.57 5.40
N ASP A 148 -15.81 14.33 5.31
CA ASP A 148 -15.14 13.24 4.60
C ASP A 148 -15.76 12.94 3.23
N VAL A 149 -14.95 12.33 2.35
CA VAL A 149 -15.42 11.76 1.08
C VAL A 149 -15.01 10.30 1.00
N LEU A 150 -15.99 9.40 1.02
CA LEU A 150 -15.81 7.95 1.05
C LEU A 150 -16.46 7.33 -0.18
N ILE A 151 -15.68 6.66 -1.01
CA ILE A 151 -16.14 6.02 -2.25
C ILE A 151 -15.84 4.53 -2.10
N GLY A 152 -16.85 3.67 -2.06
CA GLY A 152 -16.71 2.21 -2.04
C GLY A 152 -16.12 1.74 -3.37
N GLY A 153 -16.97 1.59 -4.38
CA GLY A 153 -16.56 1.29 -5.75
C GLY A 153 -17.35 0.12 -6.30
N ASP A 154 -16.67 -0.86 -6.89
CA ASP A 154 -17.27 -2.09 -7.38
C ASP A 154 -17.33 -3.14 -6.25
N GLY A 155 -18.52 -3.41 -5.69
CA GLY A 155 -18.67 -4.48 -4.70
C GLY A 155 -19.90 -4.31 -3.82
N LEU A 156 -19.88 -4.92 -2.64
CA LEU A 156 -20.86 -4.66 -1.58
C LEU A 156 -20.20 -3.87 -0.46
N ASP A 157 -20.24 -2.55 -0.60
CA ASP A 157 -19.49 -1.64 0.27
C ASP A 157 -20.32 -1.10 1.43
N SER A 158 -19.61 -0.71 2.48
CA SER A 158 -20.17 0.07 3.56
C SER A 158 -19.32 1.29 3.88
N ALA A 159 -19.98 2.45 4.00
CA ALA A 159 -19.35 3.70 4.39
C ALA A 159 -20.04 4.31 5.61
N ASN A 160 -19.24 4.81 6.55
CA ASN A 160 -19.69 5.56 7.71
C ASN A 160 -18.92 6.88 7.76
N GLY A 161 -19.58 8.00 7.45
CA GLY A 161 -18.94 9.32 7.45
C GLY A 161 -18.48 9.69 8.86
N GLY A 162 -19.44 9.80 9.77
CA GLY A 162 -19.18 10.02 11.19
C GLY A 162 -19.62 11.41 11.62
N ASP A 163 -18.78 12.10 12.39
CA ASP A 163 -19.01 13.48 12.81
C ASP A 163 -18.50 14.44 11.73
N GLY A 164 -19.40 15.03 10.94
CA GLY A 164 -18.99 15.91 9.85
C GLY A 164 -20.13 16.30 8.93
N THR A 165 -19.80 16.91 7.80
CA THR A 165 -20.66 16.87 6.61
C THR A 165 -19.98 16.01 5.56
N ASP A 166 -20.49 14.80 5.38
CA ASP A 166 -19.81 13.72 4.70
C ASP A 166 -20.49 13.35 3.39
N LYS A 167 -19.69 12.94 2.41
CA LYS A 167 -20.18 12.42 1.14
C LYS A 167 -19.75 10.98 0.97
N CYS A 168 -20.73 10.11 0.87
CA CYS A 168 -20.50 8.68 0.72
C CYS A 168 -21.14 8.17 -0.58
N ASP A 169 -20.39 7.37 -1.32
CA ASP A 169 -20.86 6.61 -2.49
C ASP A 169 -20.55 5.12 -2.25
N ALA A 170 -21.53 4.39 -1.71
CA ALA A 170 -21.42 2.97 -1.33
C ALA A 170 -22.83 2.35 -1.22
N GLU A 171 -22.94 1.03 -1.22
CA GLU A 171 -24.22 0.31 -1.13
C GLU A 171 -24.91 0.53 0.22
N THR A 172 -24.13 0.57 1.31
CA THR A 172 -24.63 0.82 2.66
C THR A 172 -23.94 2.03 3.28
N VAL A 173 -24.68 3.11 3.51
CA VAL A 173 -24.14 4.34 4.12
C VAL A 173 -24.77 4.65 5.47
N THR A 174 -23.99 5.17 6.42
CA THR A 174 -24.46 5.69 7.72
C THR A 174 -23.75 7.02 8.01
N LEU A 175 -24.45 8.00 8.61
CA LEU A 175 -23.87 9.32 8.92
C LEU A 175 -23.21 9.98 7.69
N CYS A 176 -23.97 10.11 6.60
CA CYS A 176 -23.56 10.83 5.39
C CYS A 176 -24.72 11.72 4.92
N GLU A 177 -24.43 12.89 4.32
CA GLU A 177 -25.41 13.97 4.05
C GLU A 177 -25.72 14.25 2.57
#